data_AF-A0AAU1FAJ1-F1
#
_entry.id   AF-A0AAU1FAJ1-F1
#
_cell.length_a   1.000
_cell.length_b   1.000
_cell.length_c   1.000
_cell.angle_alpha   90.00
_cell.angle_beta   90.00
_cell.angle_gamma   90.00
#
_symmetry.space_group_name_H-M   'P 1'
#
loop_
_entity.id
_entity.type
_entity.pdbx_description
1 polymer ?
#
loop_
_entity_poly.entity_id
_entity_poly.type
_entity_poly.pdbx_seq_one_letter_code
_entity_poly.pdbx_strand_id
1 'polypeptide(L)'
;MADRPGLPEILDLIEADARDLHRALRTNTIGHVQALTARITDAQTLSHTALQLFVNLTQQPLRSAPAHLLLLDRVAHIAKAAQDAGAELSSALTRAMENQRRRAHATHEPLVLLRPSPQQYVESATDLLDAIPALCQAIQRDSLTTFNMPASESR
;
A
#
# COMPACT_ATOMS: atom_id res chain seq x y z
N MET A 1 -6.50 -29.80 2.87
CA MET A 1 -6.45 -28.53 3.64
C MET A 1 -5.19 -27.83 3.19
N ALA A 2 -5.30 -26.71 2.50
CA ALA A 2 -4.11 -25.90 2.17
C ALA A 2 -3.60 -25.27 3.47
N ASP A 3 -2.29 -25.37 3.73
CA ASP A 3 -1.64 -24.63 4.80
C ASP A 3 -1.95 -23.14 4.59
N ARG A 4 -2.48 -22.48 5.63
CA ARG A 4 -2.65 -21.04 5.58
C ARG A 4 -1.26 -20.43 5.67
N PRO A 5 -0.90 -19.51 4.75
CA PRO A 5 0.41 -18.91 4.77
C PRO A 5 0.66 -18.22 6.12
N GLY A 6 1.88 -18.38 6.62
CA GLY A 6 2.28 -17.78 7.90
C GLY A 6 2.30 -16.26 7.82
N LEU A 7 2.22 -15.59 8.98
CA LEU A 7 2.39 -14.12 9.05
C LEU A 7 3.63 -13.62 8.28
N PRO A 8 4.82 -14.25 8.39
CA PRO A 8 6.01 -13.81 7.63
C PRO A 8 5.81 -13.89 6.11
N GLU A 9 5.20 -14.96 5.61
CA GLU A 9 4.97 -15.15 4.17
C GLU A 9 4.01 -14.12 3.59
N ILE A 10 2.94 -13.78 4.34
CA ILE A 10 2.00 -12.73 3.92
C ILE A 10 2.69 -11.36 3.93
N LEU A 11 3.55 -11.09 4.92
CA LEU A 11 4.29 -9.83 4.97
C LEU A 11 5.32 -9.69 3.85
N ASP A 12 6.01 -10.78 3.51
CA ASP A 12 6.95 -10.82 2.39
C ASP A 12 6.23 -10.57 1.05
N LEU A 13 5.04 -11.15 0.88
CA LEU A 13 4.18 -10.89 -0.28
C LEU A 13 3.77 -9.42 -0.36
N ILE A 14 3.24 -8.85 0.73
CA ILE A 14 2.84 -7.43 0.81
C ILE A 14 4.03 -6.52 0.47
N GLU A 15 5.21 -6.82 1.00
CA GLU A 15 6.44 -6.06 0.76
C GLU A 15 6.88 -6.14 -0.71
N ALA A 16 6.83 -7.32 -1.30
CA ALA A 16 7.15 -7.53 -2.72
C ALA A 16 6.16 -6.77 -3.64
N ASP A 17 4.86 -6.93 -3.40
CA ASP A 17 3.79 -6.27 -4.17
C ASP A 17 3.92 -4.74 -4.09
N ALA A 18 4.18 -4.20 -2.89
CA ALA A 18 4.39 -2.77 -2.71
C ALA A 18 5.60 -2.25 -3.50
N ARG A 19 6.74 -2.97 -3.48
CA ARG A 19 7.95 -2.62 -4.24
C ARG A 19 7.72 -2.69 -5.74
N ASP A 20 7.02 -3.71 -6.21
CA ASP A 20 6.75 -3.90 -7.64
C ASP A 20 5.80 -2.83 -8.16
N LEU A 21 4.76 -2.48 -7.38
CA LEU A 21 3.89 -1.36 -7.70
C LEU A 21 4.63 -0.03 -7.72
N HIS A 22 5.44 0.26 -6.68
CA HIS A 22 6.29 1.45 -6.63
C HIS A 22 7.23 1.54 -7.84
N ARG A 23 7.90 0.42 -8.21
CA ARG A 23 8.77 0.36 -9.39
C ARG A 23 7.98 0.64 -10.66
N ALA A 24 6.79 0.06 -10.81
CA ALA A 24 5.94 0.24 -11.97
C ALA A 24 5.44 1.69 -12.13
N LEU A 25 5.23 2.41 -11.02
CA LEU A 25 4.89 3.84 -11.04
C LEU A 25 6.08 4.71 -11.43
N ARG A 26 7.31 4.36 -10.99
CA ARG A 26 8.52 5.09 -11.38
C ARG A 26 8.91 4.90 -12.84
N THR A 27 8.65 3.73 -13.43
CA THR A 27 9.07 3.42 -14.80
C THR A 27 8.05 3.78 -15.87
N ASN A 28 6.77 3.92 -15.53
CA ASN A 28 5.73 4.28 -16.50
C ASN A 28 5.46 5.78 -16.54
N THR A 29 5.60 6.37 -17.72
CA THR A 29 5.11 7.72 -17.98
C THR A 29 3.58 7.75 -17.93
N ILE A 30 3.02 8.76 -17.25
CA ILE A 30 1.59 8.96 -16.90
C ILE A 30 0.65 9.16 -18.11
N GLY A 31 1.10 8.85 -19.32
CA GLY A 31 0.33 9.00 -20.56
C GLY A 31 -0.67 7.89 -20.85
N HIS A 32 -0.61 6.75 -20.16
CA HIS A 32 -1.43 5.58 -20.50
C HIS A 32 -2.49 5.30 -19.43
N VAL A 33 -3.74 5.70 -19.72
CA VAL A 33 -4.93 5.42 -18.90
C VAL A 33 -5.00 3.95 -18.46
N GLN A 34 -4.75 3.01 -19.39
CA GLN A 34 -4.74 1.58 -19.09
C GLN A 34 -3.70 1.18 -18.04
N ALA A 35 -2.51 1.80 -18.09
CA ALA A 35 -1.46 1.54 -17.11
C ALA A 35 -1.89 2.03 -15.73
N LEU A 36 -2.45 3.25 -15.62
CA LEU A 36 -2.98 3.77 -14.35
C LEU A 36 -4.11 2.91 -13.80
N THR A 37 -5.05 2.46 -14.65
CA THR A 37 -6.12 1.55 -14.21
C THR A 37 -5.55 0.25 -13.62
N ALA A 38 -4.55 -0.35 -14.27
CA ALA A 38 -3.89 -1.54 -13.73
C ALA A 38 -3.24 -1.24 -12.36
N ARG A 39 -2.55 -0.11 -12.22
CA ARG A 39 -1.92 0.27 -10.93
C ARG A 39 -2.92 0.54 -9.82
N ILE A 40 -4.10 1.07 -10.14
CA ILE A 40 -5.21 1.22 -9.18
C ILE A 40 -5.64 -0.16 -8.68
N THR A 41 -5.82 -1.13 -9.59
CA THR A 41 -6.18 -2.50 -9.22
C THR A 41 -5.09 -3.18 -8.39
N ASP A 42 -3.82 -2.98 -8.72
CA ASP A 42 -2.69 -3.49 -7.93
C ASP A 42 -2.73 -2.92 -6.49
N ALA A 43 -2.92 -1.60 -6.33
CA ALA A 43 -3.00 -0.95 -5.02
C ALA A 43 -4.20 -1.44 -4.19
N GLN A 44 -5.35 -1.66 -4.84
CA GLN A 44 -6.55 -2.21 -4.21
C GLN A 44 -6.34 -3.65 -3.74
N THR A 45 -5.67 -4.47 -4.56
CA THR A 45 -5.31 -5.85 -4.20
C THR A 45 -4.39 -5.87 -2.99
N LEU A 46 -3.35 -5.03 -2.98
CA LEU A 46 -2.42 -4.89 -1.85
C LEU A 46 -3.15 -4.47 -0.56
N SER A 47 -4.02 -3.46 -0.64
CA SER A 47 -4.84 -3.03 0.50
C SER A 47 -5.74 -4.15 1.01
N HIS A 48 -6.37 -4.91 0.11
CA HIS A 48 -7.23 -6.03 0.47
C HIS A 48 -6.46 -7.14 1.19
N THR A 49 -5.29 -7.52 0.70
CA THR A 49 -4.41 -8.51 1.34
C THR A 49 -4.04 -8.08 2.76
N ALA A 50 -3.67 -6.81 2.95
CA ALA A 50 -3.34 -6.27 4.27
C ALA A 50 -4.56 -6.22 5.22
N LEU A 51 -5.76 -5.89 4.71
CA LEU A 51 -6.99 -5.93 5.50
C LEU A 51 -7.37 -7.36 5.90
N GLN A 52 -7.23 -8.33 5.00
CA GLN A 52 -7.45 -9.74 5.34
C GLN A 52 -6.49 -10.19 6.45
N LEU A 53 -5.22 -9.77 6.38
CA LEU A 53 -4.27 -10.04 7.45
C LEU A 53 -4.72 -9.41 8.77
N PHE A 54 -5.13 -8.13 8.77
CA PHE A 54 -5.65 -7.45 9.94
C PHE A 54 -6.82 -8.21 10.57
N VAL A 55 -7.82 -8.57 9.76
CA VAL A 55 -9.00 -9.33 10.23
C VAL A 55 -8.58 -10.67 10.83
N ASN A 56 -7.69 -11.42 10.16
CA ASN A 56 -7.19 -12.69 10.66
C ASN A 56 -6.47 -12.53 12.01
N LEU A 57 -5.70 -11.46 12.19
CA LEU A 57 -5.00 -11.16 13.44
C LEU A 57 -5.95 -10.79 14.57
N THR A 58 -6.99 -9.98 14.31
CA THR A 58 -8.00 -9.64 15.34
C THR A 58 -8.77 -10.84 15.88
N GLN A 59 -8.81 -11.95 15.14
CA GLN A 59 -9.45 -13.20 15.55
C GLN A 59 -8.54 -14.09 16.41
N GLN A 60 -7.25 -13.76 16.55
CA GLN A 60 -6.31 -14.55 17.34
C GLN A 60 -6.42 -14.22 18.84
N PRO A 61 -6.25 -15.21 19.73
CA PRO A 61 -6.27 -14.97 21.18
C PRO A 61 -5.10 -14.07 21.60
N LEU A 62 -5.39 -12.99 22.34
CA LEU A 62 -4.42 -12.03 22.89
C LEU A 62 -3.46 -12.75 23.86
N ARG A 63 -2.27 -13.15 23.36
CA ARG A 63 -1.21 -13.73 24.22
C ARG A 63 -0.32 -12.65 24.86
N SER A 64 -0.20 -11.48 24.23
CA SER A 64 0.55 -10.31 24.71
C SER A 64 -0.11 -9.01 24.24
N ALA A 65 -0.95 -8.40 25.09
CA ALA A 65 -1.82 -7.30 24.69
C ALA A 65 -1.08 -6.10 24.03
N PRO A 66 0.07 -5.60 24.53
CA PRO A 66 0.75 -4.45 23.90
C PRO A 66 1.36 -4.76 22.53
N ALA A 67 2.05 -5.91 22.40
CA ALA A 67 2.70 -6.30 21.14
C ALA A 67 1.66 -6.64 20.05
N HIS A 68 0.55 -7.27 20.45
CA HIS A 68 -0.54 -7.58 19.54
C HIS A 68 -1.25 -6.32 19.02
N LEU A 69 -1.48 -5.31 19.88
CA LEU A 69 -2.05 -4.03 19.45
C LEU A 69 -1.12 -3.28 18.49
N LEU A 70 0.19 -3.27 18.75
CA LEU A 70 1.18 -2.65 17.86
C LEU A 70 1.24 -3.35 16.49
N LEU A 71 1.14 -4.69 16.48
CA LEU A 71 1.03 -5.46 15.24
C LEU A 71 -0.21 -5.06 14.44
N LEU A 72 -1.38 -5.01 15.08
CA LEU A 72 -2.64 -4.61 14.44
C LEU A 72 -2.57 -3.19 13.89
N ASP A 73 -2.02 -2.24 14.66
CA ASP A 73 -1.83 -0.85 14.25
C ASP A 73 -0.98 -0.75 12.96
N ARG A 74 0.15 -1.45 12.92
CA ARG A 74 1.03 -1.44 11.75
C ARG A 74 0.40 -2.08 10.52
N VAL A 75 -0.30 -3.20 10.69
CA VAL A 75 -1.01 -3.83 9.56
C VAL A 75 -2.15 -2.93 9.05
N ALA A 76 -2.85 -2.23 9.95
CA ALA A 76 -3.84 -1.23 9.56
C ALA A 76 -3.20 -0.07 8.79
N HIS A 77 -2.01 0.39 9.21
CA HIS A 77 -1.26 1.43 8.49
C HIS A 77 -0.82 0.98 7.09
N ILE A 78 -0.41 -0.28 6.92
CA ILE A 78 -0.11 -0.85 5.58
C ILE A 78 -1.37 -0.82 4.69
N ALA A 79 -2.48 -1.35 5.20
CA ALA A 79 -3.74 -1.39 4.47
C ALA A 79 -4.19 0.00 4.03
N LYS A 80 -4.08 0.98 4.93
CA LYS A 80 -4.41 2.37 4.69
C LYS A 80 -3.48 3.00 3.65
N ALA A 81 -2.17 2.84 3.77
CA ALA A 81 -1.21 3.39 2.82
C ALA A 81 -1.48 2.89 1.38
N ALA A 82 -1.76 1.60 1.22
CA ALA A 82 -2.12 1.01 -0.06
C ALA A 82 -3.47 1.54 -0.60
N GLN A 83 -4.47 1.72 0.29
CA GLN A 83 -5.77 2.29 -0.07
C GLN A 83 -5.64 3.75 -0.53
N ASP A 84 -4.92 4.56 0.24
CA ASP A 84 -4.70 5.98 -0.04
C ASP A 84 -3.91 6.13 -1.35
N ALA A 85 -2.90 5.29 -1.61
CA ALA A 85 -2.20 5.25 -2.89
C ALA A 85 -3.16 4.95 -4.06
N GLY A 86 -4.08 3.99 -3.90
CA GLY A 86 -5.11 3.71 -4.91
C GLY A 86 -6.04 4.91 -5.18
N ALA A 87 -6.38 5.69 -4.16
CA ALA A 87 -7.19 6.89 -4.29
C ALA A 87 -6.45 8.03 -5.02
N GLU A 88 -5.17 8.22 -4.71
CA GLU A 88 -4.29 9.17 -5.39
C GLU A 88 -4.15 8.80 -6.88
N LEU A 89 -3.93 7.52 -7.20
CA LEU A 89 -3.87 7.05 -8.59
C LEU A 89 -5.20 7.22 -9.34
N SER A 90 -6.34 7.06 -8.66
CA SER A 90 -7.67 7.33 -9.23
C SER A 90 -7.86 8.82 -9.54
N SER A 91 -7.34 9.69 -8.67
CA SER A 91 -7.31 11.14 -8.89
C SER A 91 -6.39 11.50 -10.06
N ALA A 92 -5.23 10.87 -10.18
CA ALA A 92 -4.31 11.01 -11.31
C ALA A 92 -4.99 10.64 -12.64
N LEU A 93 -5.70 9.50 -12.68
CA LEU A 93 -6.42 9.03 -13.85
C LEU A 93 -7.52 10.01 -14.28
N THR A 94 -8.35 10.43 -13.33
CA THR A 94 -9.42 11.41 -13.58
C THR A 94 -8.85 12.70 -14.16
N ARG A 95 -7.72 13.16 -13.61
CA ARG A 95 -7.03 14.37 -14.07
C ARG A 95 -6.42 14.19 -15.46
N ALA A 96 -5.82 13.04 -15.76
CA ALA A 96 -5.25 12.72 -17.06
C ALA A 96 -6.33 12.69 -18.15
N MET A 97 -7.47 12.04 -17.88
CA MET A 97 -8.62 12.00 -18.80
C MET A 97 -9.19 13.39 -19.06
N GLU A 98 -9.34 14.21 -18.03
CA GLU A 98 -9.80 15.59 -18.20
C GLU A 98 -8.82 16.43 -19.03
N ASN A 99 -7.51 16.28 -18.80
CA ASN A 99 -6.48 16.96 -19.60
C ASN A 99 -6.51 16.50 -21.06
N GLN A 100 -6.70 15.21 -21.32
CA GLN A 100 -6.83 14.66 -22.67
C GLN A 100 -8.07 15.21 -23.38
N ARG A 101 -9.23 15.22 -22.71
CA ARG A 101 -10.47 15.77 -23.24
C ARG A 101 -10.32 17.25 -23.60
N ARG A 102 -9.69 18.04 -22.73
CA ARG A 102 -9.44 19.47 -22.99
C ARG A 102 -8.54 19.68 -24.20
N ARG A 103 -7.45 18.91 -24.31
CA ARG A 103 -6.54 18.98 -25.47
C ARG A 103 -7.25 18.67 -26.78
N ALA A 104 -8.20 17.72 -26.77
CA ALA A 104 -8.99 17.38 -27.95
C ALA A 104 -9.98 18.49 -28.38
N HIS A 105 -10.35 19.40 -27.46
CA HIS A 105 -11.29 20.49 -27.71
C HIS A 105 -10.66 21.89 -27.73
N ALA A 106 -9.35 22.00 -27.52
CA ALA A 106 -8.67 23.29 -27.47
C ALA A 106 -8.40 23.81 -28.89
N THR A 107 -9.09 24.88 -29.28
CA THR A 107 -8.84 25.60 -30.54
C THR A 107 -7.84 26.75 -30.37
N HIS A 108 -7.86 27.48 -29.26
CA HIS A 108 -6.88 28.54 -28.97
C HIS A 108 -6.71 28.73 -27.44
N GLU A 109 -5.46 28.91 -27.01
CA GLU A 109 -4.93 29.16 -25.65
C GLU A 109 -4.79 28.00 -24.63
N PRO A 110 -3.59 27.86 -23.99
CA PRO A 110 -3.39 26.99 -22.86
C PRO A 110 -3.92 27.63 -21.55
N LEU A 111 -4.98 27.05 -20.99
CA LEU A 111 -5.50 27.43 -19.68
C LEU A 111 -4.61 26.88 -18.56
N VAL A 112 -4.07 27.76 -17.70
CA VAL A 112 -3.31 27.37 -16.50
C VAL A 112 -4.28 26.83 -15.45
N LEU A 113 -4.05 25.61 -14.97
CA LEU A 113 -4.86 24.96 -13.93
C LEU A 113 -4.14 24.98 -12.59
N LEU A 114 -4.81 25.53 -11.57
CA LEU A 114 -4.36 25.57 -10.16
C LEU A 114 -4.54 24.23 -9.40
N ARG A 115 -4.90 23.14 -10.08
CA ARG A 115 -5.08 21.81 -9.46
C ARG A 115 -3.84 20.95 -9.66
N PRO A 116 -3.56 19.99 -8.76
CA PRO A 116 -2.42 19.10 -8.94
C PRO A 116 -2.44 18.43 -10.31
N SER A 117 -1.25 18.29 -10.88
CA SER A 117 -1.04 17.54 -12.11
C SER A 117 -1.22 16.04 -11.85
N PRO A 118 -1.53 15.23 -12.88
CA PRO A 118 -1.52 13.77 -12.75
C PRO A 118 -0.21 13.24 -12.14
N GLN A 119 0.92 13.88 -12.43
CA GLN A 119 2.24 13.54 -11.89
C GLN A 119 2.34 13.75 -10.39
N GLN A 120 1.82 14.86 -9.86
CA GLN A 120 1.83 15.13 -8.42
C GLN A 120 1.01 14.10 -7.63
N TYR A 121 -0.11 13.62 -8.20
CA TYR A 121 -0.88 12.53 -7.61
C TYR A 121 -0.12 11.19 -7.64
N VAL A 122 0.61 10.88 -8.71
CA VAL A 122 1.44 9.68 -8.79
C VAL A 122 2.64 9.73 -7.83
N GLU A 123 3.27 10.89 -7.67
CA GLU A 123 4.33 11.11 -6.68
C GLU A 123 3.81 10.89 -5.25
N SER A 124 2.66 11.48 -4.92
CA SER A 124 1.95 11.25 -3.67
C SER A 124 1.67 9.75 -3.42
N ALA A 125 1.16 9.03 -4.41
CA ALA A 125 0.95 7.58 -4.32
C ALA A 125 2.25 6.80 -4.13
N THR A 126 3.34 7.23 -4.76
CA THR A 126 4.67 6.62 -4.67
C THR A 126 5.21 6.74 -3.24
N ASP A 127 5.10 7.93 -2.63
CA ASP A 127 5.54 8.18 -1.25
C ASP A 127 4.76 7.32 -0.23
N LEU A 128 3.45 7.13 -0.46
CA LEU A 128 2.62 6.26 0.37
C LEU A 128 3.06 4.78 0.30
N LEU A 129 3.40 4.30 -0.89
CA LEU A 129 3.86 2.92 -1.10
C LEU A 129 5.26 2.68 -0.52
N ASP A 130 6.14 3.68 -0.58
CA ASP A 130 7.50 3.61 -0.03
C ASP A 130 7.51 3.40 1.51
N ALA A 131 6.43 3.77 2.21
CA ALA A 131 6.29 3.52 3.64
C ALA A 131 6.04 2.04 3.99
N ILE A 132 5.45 1.25 3.08
CA ILE A 132 4.99 -0.12 3.36
C ILE A 132 6.14 -1.08 3.71
N PRO A 133 7.27 -1.14 2.95
CA PRO A 133 8.38 -2.01 3.30
C PRO A 133 8.96 -1.76 4.69
N ALA A 134 9.00 -0.50 5.14
CA ALA A 134 9.48 -0.15 6.47
C ALA A 134 8.54 -0.69 7.57
N LEU A 135 7.23 -0.67 7.33
CA LEU A 135 6.23 -1.24 8.24
C LEU A 135 6.34 -2.77 8.31
N CYS A 136 6.51 -3.45 7.18
CA CYS A 136 6.72 -4.91 7.14
C CYS A 136 7.97 -5.31 7.94
N GLN A 137 9.10 -4.62 7.72
CA GLN A 137 10.34 -4.86 8.44
C GLN A 137 10.20 -4.62 9.95
N ALA A 138 9.48 -3.57 10.35
CA ALA A 138 9.22 -3.30 11.77
C ALA A 138 8.42 -4.45 12.42
N ILE A 139 7.40 -4.95 11.74
CA ILE A 139 6.62 -6.11 12.22
C ILE A 139 7.51 -7.35 12.36
N GLN A 140 8.34 -7.66 11.36
CA GLN A 140 9.24 -8.81 11.41
C GLN A 140 10.22 -8.74 12.59
N ARG A 141 10.81 -7.55 12.85
CA ARG A 141 11.72 -7.34 13.98
C ARG A 141 11.06 -7.56 15.34
N ASP A 142 9.84 -7.04 15.52
CA ASP A 142 9.12 -7.16 16.78
C ASP A 142 8.62 -8.60 17.02
N SER A 143 8.31 -9.30 15.93
CA SER A 143 7.97 -10.73 15.96
C SER A 143 9.15 -11.55 16.47
N LEU A 144 10.37 -11.31 15.95
CA LEU A 144 11.60 -11.98 16.41
C LEU A 144 11.92 -11.70 17.88
N THR A 145 11.63 -10.49 18.36
CA THR A 145 11.92 -10.07 19.74
C THR A 145 10.96 -10.72 20.74
N THR A 146 9.71 -10.94 20.35
CA THR A 146 8.67 -11.58 21.20
C THR A 146 8.92 -13.08 21.39
N PHE A 147 9.53 -13.76 20.41
CA PHE A 147 9.85 -15.19 20.49
C PHE A 147 11.20 -15.52 21.18
N ASN A 148 12.01 -14.52 21.49
CA ASN A 148 13.37 -14.71 22.06
C ASN A 148 13.46 -14.47 23.57
N MET A 149 12.34 -14.37 24.29
CA MET A 149 12.38 -14.30 25.75
C MET A 149 12.50 -15.73 26.31
N PRO A 150 13.63 -16.13 26.94
CA PRO A 150 13.71 -17.43 27.59
C PRO A 150 12.67 -17.46 28.70
N ALA A 151 11.82 -18.50 28.69
CA ALA A 151 10.99 -18.88 29.82
C ALA A 151 11.93 -19.06 31.02
N SER A 152 12.09 -18.00 31.79
CA SER A 152 12.86 -18.02 33.02
C SER A 152 11.96 -18.69 34.04
N GLU A 153 12.08 -20.02 34.13
CA GLU A 153 11.68 -20.79 35.29
C GLU A 153 12.25 -20.14 36.56
N SER A 154 11.41 -19.91 37.56
CA SER A 154 11.71 -19.91 39.01
C SER A 154 10.36 -19.75 39.72
N ARG A 155 9.76 -20.86 40.16
CA ARG A 155 9.82 -21.43 41.52
C ARG A 155 9.11 -20.58 42.56
#